data_AF-A0A087G3P5-F1
#
_entry.id   AF-A0A087G3P5-F1
#
_cell.length_a   1.000
_cell.length_b   1.000
_cell.length_c   1.000
_cell.angle_alpha   90.00
_cell.angle_beta   90.00
_cell.angle_gamma   90.00
#
_symmetry.space_group_name_H-M   'P 1'
#
loop_
_entity.id
_entity.type
_entity.pdbx_description
1 polymer ?
#
loop_
_entity_poly.entity_id
_entity_poly.type
_entity_poly.pdbx_seq_one_letter_code
_entity_poly.pdbx_strand_id
1 'polypeptide(L)'
;SELEFKIIHEDQPFVVNDLKLIPLPIWHGSNYRSLGFRFGNVCYISDIPEETYMLIRDCDLLIMDALRPHRSSATHFGLPRALEEV
;
A
#
# COMPACT_ATOMS: atom_id res chain seq x y z
N SER A 1 5.47 -27.45 14.85
CA SER A 1 6.03 -26.16 14.40
C SER A 1 5.45 -25.08 15.28
N GLU A 2 6.29 -24.29 15.94
CA GLU A 2 5.81 -23.09 16.65
C GLU A 2 5.64 -21.95 15.65
N LEU A 3 4.61 -21.14 15.84
CA LEU A 3 4.37 -19.95 15.03
C LEU A 3 5.32 -18.83 15.49
N GLU A 4 6.04 -18.22 14.55
CA GLU A 4 6.85 -17.04 14.80
C GLU A 4 6.08 -15.79 14.36
N PHE A 5 5.84 -14.86 15.28
CA PHE A 5 5.18 -13.59 15.01
C PHE A 5 6.23 -12.48 14.91
N LYS A 6 6.16 -11.68 13.84
CA LYS A 6 7.06 -10.53 13.62
C LYS A 6 6.25 -9.25 13.45
N ILE A 7 6.67 -8.19 14.12
CA ILE A 7 6.12 -6.86 13.93
C ILE A 7 6.78 -6.26 12.68
N ILE A 8 5.98 -5.68 11.80
CA ILE A 8 6.44 -4.93 10.64
C ILE A 8 6.36 -3.44 11.00
N HIS A 9 7.48 -2.73 10.86
CA HIS A 9 7.55 -1.28 11.06
C HIS A 9 7.40 -0.58 9.70
N GLU A 10 6.70 0.56 9.67
CA GLU A 10 6.36 1.27 8.43
C GLU A 10 7.57 1.88 7.70
N ASP A 11 8.68 2.06 8.40
CA ASP A 11 9.92 2.68 7.93
C ASP A 11 11.05 1.67 7.68
N GLN A 12 10.79 0.37 7.88
CA GLN A 12 11.81 -0.67 7.82
C GLN A 12 11.47 -1.76 6.79
N PRO A 13 12.20 -1.82 5.66
CA PRO A 13 12.14 -2.96 4.76
C PRO A 13 12.57 -4.25 5.46
N PHE A 14 11.96 -5.36 5.06
CA PHE A 14 12.26 -6.68 5.61
C PHE A 14 12.28 -7.73 4.49
N VAL A 15 12.75 -8.94 4.82
CA VAL A 15 12.88 -10.05 3.87
C VAL A 15 12.07 -11.25 4.35
N VAL A 16 11.30 -11.85 3.44
CA VAL A 16 10.61 -13.12 3.65
C VAL A 16 10.94 -14.03 2.46
N ASN A 17 11.57 -15.18 2.71
CA ASN A 17 11.95 -16.14 1.66
C ASN A 17 12.68 -15.47 0.49
N ASP A 18 13.72 -14.69 0.79
CA ASP A 18 14.54 -13.90 -0.17
C ASP A 18 13.80 -12.79 -0.93
N LEU A 19 12.51 -12.59 -0.68
CA LEU A 19 11.74 -11.47 -1.20
C LEU A 19 11.87 -10.26 -0.28
N LYS A 20 12.45 -9.16 -0.79
CA LYS A 20 12.47 -7.88 -0.09
C LYS A 20 11.09 -7.22 -0.18
N LEU A 21 10.49 -6.92 0.97
CA LEU A 21 9.27 -6.14 1.10
C LEU A 21 9.61 -4.75 1.63
N ILE A 22 9.09 -3.73 0.95
CA ILE A 22 9.19 -2.32 1.34
C ILE A 22 7.78 -1.90 1.78
N PRO A 23 7.57 -1.56 3.06
CA PRO A 23 6.29 -1.03 3.52
C PRO A 23 5.95 0.28 2.80
N LEU A 24 4.68 0.43 2.43
CA LEU A 24 4.13 1.61 1.79
C LEU A 24 3.06 2.17 2.75
N PRO A 25 3.35 3.23 3.49
CA PRO A 25 2.49 3.60 4.59
C PRO A 25 1.26 4.41 4.08
N ILE A 26 0.07 4.11 4.60
CA ILE A 26 -1.22 4.62 4.10
C ILE A 26 -2.09 5.13 5.25
N TRP A 27 -2.82 6.22 5.03
CA TRP A 27 -3.88 6.69 5.92
C TRP A 27 -5.21 6.03 5.58
N HIS A 28 -5.70 5.16 6.45
CA HIS A 28 -6.98 4.48 6.28
C HIS A 28 -8.01 5.07 7.25
N GLY A 29 -8.37 6.33 7.00
CA GLY A 29 -9.07 7.20 7.94
C GLY A 29 -8.14 8.20 8.63
N SER A 30 -8.67 9.06 9.49
CA SER A 30 -7.94 10.21 10.04
C SER A 30 -6.83 9.86 11.03
N ASN A 31 -6.89 8.71 11.70
CA ASN A 31 -5.96 8.33 12.78
C ASN A 31 -5.59 6.84 12.75
N TYR A 32 -5.64 6.22 11.57
CA TYR A 32 -5.32 4.80 11.42
C TYR A 32 -4.33 4.61 10.28
N ARG A 33 -3.16 4.08 10.64
CA ARG A 33 -2.07 3.81 9.70
C ARG A 33 -2.14 2.36 9.27
N SER A 34 -2.30 2.16 7.97
CA SER A 34 -2.23 0.85 7.32
C SER A 34 -0.97 0.76 6.47
N LEU A 35 -0.65 -0.45 6.01
CA LEU A 35 0.49 -0.71 5.14
C LEU A 35 0.03 -1.35 3.84
N GLY A 36 0.43 -0.74 2.73
CA GLY A 36 0.67 -1.44 1.48
C GLY A 36 2.11 -1.97 1.45
N PHE A 37 2.47 -2.65 0.36
CA PHE A 37 3.80 -3.19 0.18
C PHE A 37 4.27 -3.08 -1.27
N ARG A 38 5.54 -2.71 -1.45
CA ARG A 38 6.28 -2.91 -2.70
C ARG A 38 7.18 -4.13 -2.56
N PHE A 39 7.17 -4.97 -3.59
CA PHE A 39 8.04 -6.14 -3.71
C PHE A 39 8.40 -6.33 -5.18
N GLY A 40 9.70 -6.37 -5.47
CA GLY A 40 10.20 -6.27 -6.85
C GLY A 40 9.64 -5.02 -7.55
N ASN A 41 9.03 -5.22 -8.72
CA ASN A 41 8.39 -4.17 -9.51
C ASN A 41 6.86 -4.11 -9.31
N VAL A 42 6.34 -4.71 -8.24
CA VAL A 42 4.90 -4.69 -7.90
C VAL A 42 4.67 -3.79 -6.70
N CYS A 43 3.65 -2.93 -6.77
CA CYS A 43 3.12 -2.17 -5.63
C CYS A 43 1.68 -2.60 -5.35
N TYR A 44 1.39 -2.93 -4.08
CA TYR A 44 0.06 -3.26 -3.59
C TYR A 44 -0.35 -2.25 -2.52
N ILE A 45 -1.31 -1.39 -2.82
CA ILE A 45 -1.64 -0.22 -1.98
C ILE A 45 -3.12 0.18 -2.16
N SER A 46 -3.85 0.50 -1.09
CA SER A 46 -5.27 0.89 -1.22
C SER A 46 -5.46 2.34 -1.64
N ASP A 47 -4.66 3.25 -1.07
CA ASP A 47 -4.72 4.69 -1.28
C ASP A 47 -3.28 5.25 -1.28
N ILE A 48 -3.03 6.31 -2.03
CA ILE A 48 -1.68 6.87 -2.18
C ILE A 48 -1.60 8.22 -1.47
N PRO A 49 -1.04 8.30 -0.25
CA PRO A 49 -0.72 9.57 0.36
C PRO A 49 0.52 10.20 -0.29
N GLU A 50 0.69 11.51 -0.11
CA GLU A 50 1.78 12.27 -0.73
C GLU A 50 3.17 11.68 -0.38
N GLU A 51 3.36 11.23 0.86
CA GLU A 51 4.61 10.62 1.30
C GLU A 51 4.97 9.30 0.59
N THR A 52 3.99 8.62 -0.01
CA THR A 52 4.17 7.27 -0.57
C THR A 52 4.37 7.27 -2.08
N TYR A 53 4.08 8.38 -2.78
CA TYR A 53 4.26 8.46 -4.24
C TYR A 53 5.68 8.12 -4.68
N MET A 54 6.71 8.61 -3.98
CA MET A 54 8.10 8.34 -4.34
C MET A 54 8.46 6.84 -4.23
N LEU A 55 7.79 6.10 -3.35
CA LEU A 55 8.06 4.69 -3.11
C LEU A 55 7.42 3.79 -4.17
N ILE A 56 6.34 4.24 -4.82
CA ILE A 56 5.59 3.47 -5.82
C ILE A 56 5.99 3.78 -7.27
N ARG A 57 6.83 4.80 -7.49
CA ARG A 57 7.35 5.14 -8.82
C ARG A 57 8.09 3.97 -9.45
N ASP A 58 8.02 3.90 -10.77
CA ASP A 58 8.70 2.91 -11.61
C ASP A 58 8.39 1.47 -11.20
N CYS A 59 7.13 1.21 -10.81
CA CYS A 59 6.62 -0.15 -10.70
C CYS A 59 5.99 -0.59 -12.03
N ASP A 60 6.14 -1.88 -12.36
CA ASP A 60 5.57 -2.47 -13.57
C ASP A 60 4.08 -2.82 -13.36
N LEU A 61 3.70 -3.10 -12.11
CA LEU A 61 2.34 -3.46 -11.73
C LEU A 61 1.92 -2.72 -10.46
N LEU A 62 0.86 -1.91 -10.58
CA LEU A 62 0.17 -1.30 -9.46
C LEU A 62 -1.16 -2.03 -9.22
N ILE A 63 -1.31 -2.59 -8.03
CA ILE A 63 -2.57 -3.19 -7.56
C ILE A 63 -3.16 -2.21 -6.55
N MET A 64 -4.32 -1.63 -6.91
CA MET A 64 -5.00 -0.61 -6.11
C MET A 64 -6.45 -0.99 -5.82
N ASP A 65 -6.90 -0.69 -4.60
CA ASP A 65 -8.30 -0.87 -4.23
C ASP A 65 -9.18 0.25 -4.80
N ALA A 66 -10.42 -0.09 -5.15
CA ALA A 66 -11.46 0.81 -5.59
C ALA A 66 -12.79 0.35 -4.99
N LEU A 67 -13.03 0.71 -3.74
CA LEU A 67 -14.07 0.11 -2.91
C LEU A 67 -15.49 0.28 -3.49
N ARG A 68 -15.75 1.42 -4.16
CA ARG A 68 -17.09 1.75 -4.68
C ARG A 68 -17.04 2.33 -6.09
N PRO A 69 -18.05 2.07 -6.94
CA PRO A 69 -18.06 2.58 -8.32
C PRO A 69 -18.12 4.09 -8.48
N HIS A 70 -18.61 4.85 -7.49
CA HIS A 70 -19.01 6.26 -7.71
C HIS A 70 -18.48 7.27 -6.70
N ARG A 71 -17.99 6.83 -5.52
CA ARG A 71 -17.57 7.77 -4.47
C ARG A 71 -16.48 7.16 -3.60
N SER A 72 -15.52 8.00 -3.22
CA SER A 72 -14.56 7.68 -2.16
C SER A 72 -15.22 7.78 -0.78
N SER A 73 -14.61 7.13 0.21
CA SER A 73 -14.87 7.35 1.62
C SER A 73 -13.64 7.99 2.29
N ALA A 74 -13.72 8.22 3.59
CA ALA A 74 -12.57 8.65 4.39
C ALA A 74 -11.46 7.58 4.47
N THR A 75 -11.72 6.36 4.00
CA THR A 75 -10.87 5.20 4.21
C THR A 75 -10.38 4.52 2.94
N HIS A 76 -11.07 4.73 1.81
CA HIS A 76 -10.73 4.12 0.53
C HIS A 76 -11.16 5.02 -0.63
N PHE A 77 -10.40 4.96 -1.71
CA PHE A 77 -10.79 5.50 -3.00
C PHE A 77 -12.03 4.80 -3.58
N GLY A 78 -12.88 5.59 -4.21
CA GLY A 78 -13.83 5.09 -5.20
C GLY A 78 -13.17 4.96 -6.56
N LEU A 79 -13.79 4.21 -7.47
CA LEU A 79 -13.24 3.93 -8.80
C LEU A 79 -12.77 5.18 -9.57
N PRO A 80 -13.53 6.30 -9.63
CA PRO A 80 -13.06 7.49 -10.35
C PRO A 80 -11.75 8.04 -9.78
N ARG A 81 -11.59 8.06 -8.45
CA ARG A 81 -10.37 8.57 -7.82
C ARG A 81 -9.20 7.62 -8.03
N ALA A 82 -9.39 6.31 -7.89
CA ALA A 82 -8.34 5.34 -8.16
C ALA A 82 -7.81 5.44 -9.61
N LEU A 83 -8.68 5.77 -10.57
CA LEU A 83 -8.30 5.99 -11.96
C LEU A 83 -7.55 7.31 -12.21
N GLU A 84 -7.65 8.32 -11.33
CA GLU A 84 -6.87 9.56 -11.44
C GLU A 84 -5.40 9.37 -11.03
N GLU A 85 -5.09 8.27 -10.34
CA GLU A 85 -3.76 7.97 -9.80
C GLU A 85 -2.87 7.16 -10.77
N VAL A 86 -3.40 6.78 -11.94
CA VAL A 86 -2.74 5.96 -12.97
C VAL A 86 -2.66 6.69 -14.30
#